data_AF-A0A178THJ1-F1
#
_entry.id   AF-A0A178THJ1-F1
#
_cell.length_a   1.000
_cell.length_b   1.000
_cell.length_c   1.000
_cell.angle_alpha   90.00
_cell.angle_beta   90.00
_cell.angle_gamma   90.00
#
_symmetry.space_group_name_H-M   'P 1'
#
loop_
_entity.id
_entity.type
_entity.pdbx_description
1 polymer ?
#
loop_
_entity_poly.entity_id
_entity_poly.type
_entity_poly.pdbx_seq_one_letter_code
_entity_poly.pdbx_strand_id
1 'polypeptide(L)' 'MDMLSWMLLLIASGVLVGGFVYTYQVGKRQKTQGEYDTSVGEKVAAHPYVRNPVFIAYIVFVALLLGYIAYVALQT' A
#
# COMPACT_ATOMS: atom_id res chain seq x y z
N MET A 1 -12.75 -21.96 13.82
CA MET A 1 -13.23 -20.59 13.53
C MET A 1 -14.56 -20.42 14.23
N ASP A 2 -14.64 -19.51 15.19
CA ASP A 2 -15.87 -19.19 15.93
C ASP A 2 -16.70 -18.14 15.18
N MET A 3 -17.95 -17.93 15.62
CA MET A 3 -18.88 -16.99 14.99
C MET A 3 -18.31 -15.56 14.97
N LEU A 4 -17.62 -15.15 16.03
CA LEU A 4 -16.94 -13.86 16.12
C LEU A 4 -15.87 -13.71 15.02
N SER A 5 -15.01 -14.71 14.82
CA SER A 5 -13.99 -14.67 13.76
C SER A 5 -14.60 -14.52 12.38
N TRP A 6 -15.72 -15.20 12.09
CA TRP A 6 -16.42 -15.07 10.82
C TRP A 6 -17.01 -13.67 10.60
N MET A 7 -17.59 -13.07 11.64
CA MET A 7 -18.12 -11.71 11.58
C MET A 7 -17.00 -10.70 11.33
N LEU A 8 -15.88 -10.82 12.04
CA LEU A 8 -14.73 -9.95 11.87
C LEU A 8 -14.13 -10.07 10.47
N LEU A 9 -14.03 -11.29 9.92
CA LEU A 9 -13.52 -11.54 8.58
C LEU A 9 -14.40 -10.90 7.51
N LEU A 10 -15.73 -11.01 7.63
CA LEU A 10 -16.67 -10.34 6.73
C LEU A 10 -16.54 -8.81 6.78
N ILE A 11 -16.46 -8.23 7.99
CA ILE A 11 -16.29 -6.79 8.14
C ILE A 11 -14.95 -6.34 7.54
N ALA A 12 -13.86 -7.03 7.87
CA ALA A 12 -12.52 -6.71 7.37
C ALA A 12 -12.46 -6.79 5.84
N SER A 13 -13.03 -7.84 5.23
CA SER A 13 -13.10 -7.96 3.78
C SER A 13 -13.91 -6.85 3.14
N GLY A 14 -15.05 -6.46 3.72
CA GLY A 14 -15.86 -5.33 3.26
C GLY A 14 -15.10 -4.00 3.29
N VAL A 15 -14.36 -3.73 4.37
CA VAL A 15 -13.51 -2.54 4.50
C VAL A 15 -12.38 -2.55 3.46
N LEU A 16 -11.71 -3.70 3.26
CA LEU A 16 -10.63 -3.82 2.29
C LEU A 16 -11.13 -3.60 0.86
N VAL A 17 -12.22 -4.27 0.46
CA VAL A 17 -12.79 -4.14 -0.89
C VAL A 17 -13.35 -2.74 -1.10
N GLY A 18 -14.11 -2.20 -0.15
CA GLY A 18 -14.67 -0.86 -0.23
C GLY A 18 -13.60 0.21 -0.29
N GLY A 19 -12.57 0.11 0.56
CA GLY A 19 -11.41 1.00 0.56
C GLY A 19 -10.65 0.94 -0.76
N PHE A 20 -10.36 -0.27 -1.26
CA PHE A 20 -9.70 -0.43 -2.56
C PHE A 20 -10.49 0.20 -3.71
N VAL A 21 -11.79 -0.07 -3.80
CA VAL A 21 -12.66 0.50 -4.84
C VAL A 21 -12.70 2.03 -4.73
N TYR A 22 -12.84 2.57 -3.52
CA TYR A 22 -12.85 4.02 -3.30
C TYR A 22 -11.52 4.65 -3.72
N THR A 23 -10.39 4.12 -3.23
CA THR A 23 -9.05 4.60 -3.59
C THR A 23 -8.81 4.52 -5.09
N TYR A 24 -9.21 3.42 -5.74
CA TYR A 24 -9.09 3.26 -7.18
C TYR A 24 -9.91 4.29 -7.95
N GLN A 25 -11.15 4.56 -7.52
CA GLN A 25 -12.00 5.58 -8.15
C GLN A 25 -11.45 6.99 -7.94
N VAL A 26 -10.96 7.32 -6.75
CA VAL A 26 -10.35 8.62 -6.45
C VAL A 26 -9.07 8.81 -7.27
N GLY A 27 -8.19 7.82 -7.30
CA GLY A 27 -6.97 7.84 -8.12
C GLY A 27 -7.27 7.96 -9.61
N LYS A 28 -8.29 7.26 -10.12
CA LYS A 28 -8.71 7.38 -11.53
C LYS A 28 -9.28 8.77 -11.88
N ARG A 29 -9.91 9.45 -10.91
CA ARG A 29 -10.45 10.81 -11.08
C ARG A 29 -9.38 11.90 -10.96
N GLN A 30 -8.19 11.56 -10.48
CA GLN A 30 -7.05 12.45 -10.37
C GLN A 30 -6.42 12.71 -11.76
N LYS A 31 -7.19 13.35 -12.67
CA LYS A 31 -6.72 13.82 -13.99
C LYS A 31 -5.86 15.10 -13.91
N THR A 32 -5.72 15.69 -12.72
CA THR A 32 -5.07 16.99 -12.49
C THR A 32 -3.58 16.90 -12.16
N GLN A 33 -2.97 15.70 -12.26
CA GLN A 33 -1.51 15.52 -12.14
C GLN A 33 -0.71 16.34 -13.17
N GLY A 34 -1.34 16.97 -14.17
CA GLY A 34 -0.66 17.86 -15.11
C GLY A 34 -0.66 19.34 -14.73
N GLU A 35 -1.58 19.80 -13.88
CA GLU A 35 -1.87 21.24 -13.71
C GLU A 35 -1.23 21.84 -12.44
N TYR A 36 -0.96 21.00 -11.44
CA TYR A 36 -0.38 21.42 -10.16
C TYR A 36 0.91 20.66 -9.79
N ASP A 37 1.24 19.54 -10.46
CA ASP A 37 2.51 18.86 -10.24
C ASP A 37 3.60 19.55 -11.07
N THR A 38 4.60 20.09 -10.39
CA THR A 38 5.87 20.44 -11.04
C THR A 38 6.51 19.17 -11.59
N SER A 39 7.17 19.28 -12.75
CA SER A 39 7.92 18.17 -13.35
C SER A 39 8.78 17.45 -12.32
N VAL A 40 8.74 16.12 -12.29
CA VAL A 40 9.59 15.31 -11.42
C VAL A 40 11.04 15.72 -11.62
N GLY A 41 11.71 16.16 -10.56
CA GLY A 41 13.09 16.64 -10.64
C GLY A 41 13.99 15.61 -11.33
N GLU A 42 14.85 16.06 -12.24
CA GLU A 42 15.70 15.23 -13.11
C GLU A 42 16.43 14.11 -12.36
N LYS A 43 16.87 14.39 -11.13
CA LYS A 43 17.54 13.43 -10.25
C LYS A 43 16.64 12.28 -9.80
N VAL A 44 15.36 12.52 -9.55
CA VAL A 44 14.38 11.48 -9.16
C VAL A 44 13.93 10.70 -10.39
N ALA A 45 13.75 11.36 -11.54
CA ALA A 45 13.44 10.72 -12.81
C ALA A 45 14.55 9.73 -13.24
N ALA A 46 15.81 10.08 -13.02
CA ALA A 46 16.94 9.19 -13.32
C ALA A 46 16.94 7.91 -12.46
N HIS A 47 16.51 7.98 -11.19
CA HIS A 47 16.46 6.83 -10.28
C HIS A 47 15.15 6.79 -9.48
N PRO A 48 14.03 6.39 -10.13
CA PRO A 48 12.69 6.52 -9.55
C PRO A 48 12.49 5.70 -8.27
N TYR A 49 13.17 4.57 -8.13
CA TYR A 49 12.99 3.66 -7.00
C TYR A 49 13.89 3.98 -5.80
N VAL A 50 15.10 4.47 -6.06
CA VAL A 50 16.11 4.73 -5.02
C VAL A 50 15.99 6.15 -4.47
N ARG A 51 15.46 7.09 -5.26
CA ARG A 51 15.30 8.50 -4.85
C ARG A 51 13.86 8.90 -4.56
N ASN A 52 12.91 7.98 -4.64
CA ASN A 52 11.53 8.20 -4.20
C ASN A 52 11.34 7.64 -2.77
N PRO A 53 11.21 8.51 -1.75
CA PRO A 53 11.06 8.07 -0.36
C PRO A 53 9.80 7.23 -0.14
N VAL A 54 8.74 7.42 -0.94
CA VAL A 54 7.51 6.61 -0.87
C VAL A 54 7.81 5.17 -1.28
N PHE A 55 8.59 4.98 -2.35
CA PHE A 55 8.94 3.63 -2.82
C PHE A 55 9.82 2.89 -1.82
N ILE A 56 10.81 3.60 -1.23
CA ILE A 56 11.65 3.05 -0.17
C ILE A 56 10.81 2.64 1.04
N ALA A 57 9.84 3.46 1.45
CA ALA A 57 8.96 3.14 2.58
C ALA A 57 8.17 1.83 2.35
N TYR A 58 7.65 1.61 1.12
CA TYR A 58 6.98 0.35 0.78
C TYR A 58 7.92 -0.85 0.82
N ILE A 59 9.15 -0.73 0.29
CA ILE A 59 10.15 -1.80 0.35
C ILE A 59 10.43 -2.18 1.81
N VAL A 60 10.69 -1.18 2.66
CA VAL A 60 10.98 -1.41 4.09
C VAL A 60 9.78 -2.05 4.78
N PHE A 61 8.58 -1.56 4.52
CA PHE A 61 7.35 -2.16 5.07
C PHE A 61 7.21 -3.63 4.68
N VAL A 62 7.35 -3.96 3.39
CA VAL A 62 7.24 -5.36 2.92
C VAL A 62 8.33 -6.23 3.53
N ALA A 63 9.57 -5.74 3.62
CA ALA A 63 10.67 -6.48 4.25
C ALA A 63 10.39 -6.77 5.72
N LEU A 64 9.90 -5.78 6.48
CA LEU A 64 9.52 -5.94 7.88
C LEU A 64 8.33 -6.89 8.05
N LEU A 65 7.31 -6.77 7.20
CA LEU A 65 6.14 -7.63 7.22
C LEU A 65 6.53 -9.09 6.97
N LEU A 66 7.35 -9.35 5.94
CA LEU A 66 7.84 -10.70 5.65
C LEU A 66 8.72 -11.23 6.77
N GLY A 67 9.60 -10.40 7.33
CA GLY A 67 10.42 -10.77 8.49
C GLY A 67 9.57 -11.14 9.71
N TYR A 68 8.51 -10.38 9.98
CA TYR A 68 7.57 -10.67 11.06
C TYR A 68 6.80 -11.98 10.81
N ILE A 69 6.29 -12.20 9.59
CA ILE A 69 5.61 -13.46 9.23
C ILE A 69 6.57 -14.64 9.41
N ALA A 70 7.81 -14.54 8.94
CA ALA A 70 8.81 -15.59 9.07
C ALA A 70 9.17 -15.85 10.55
N TYR A 71 9.34 -14.80 11.34
CA TYR A 71 9.58 -14.91 12.78
C TYR A 71 8.46 -15.67 13.49
N VAL A 72 7.20 -15.27 13.26
CA VAL A 72 6.04 -15.95 13.81
C VAL A 72 5.99 -17.41 13.33
N ALA A 73 6.20 -17.66 12.04
CA ALA A 73 6.16 -19.01 11.46
C ALA A 73 7.25 -19.95 12.00
N LEU A 74 8.41 -19.44 12.42
CA LEU A 74 9.49 -20.23 13.02
C LEU A 74 9.34 -20.41 14.54
N GLN A 75 8.64 -19.50 15.21
CA GLN A 75 8.39 -19.58 16.65
C GLN A 75 7.16 -20.44 16.99
N THR A 76 6.26 -20.66 16.02
CA THR A 76 5.09 -21.53 16.15
C THR A 76 5.47 -22.98 15.79
#